data_AF-A0A1U8I573-F1
#
_entry.id   AF-A0A1U8I573-F1
#
_cell.length_a   1.000
_cell.length_b   1.000
_cell.length_c   1.000
_cell.angle_alpha   90.00
_cell.angle_beta   90.00
_cell.angle_gamma   90.00
#
_symmetry.space_group_name_H-M   'P 1'
#
loop_
_entity.id
_entity.type
_entity.pdbx_description
1 polymer ?
#
loop_
_entity_poly.entity_id
_entity_poly.type
_entity_poly.pdbx_seq_one_letter_code
_entity_poly.pdbx_strand_id
1 'polypeptide(L)'
;MGFHLPLYFLFLFLLCPILQAAEFQEPTCGKEVCGNITIPSPFGIHSRCYTQPSFSVTCNQTLNGDKPFINVNGIDLEVLGKAIFSNAILISYPVTYSTNCDRINKPSVRVNLSGTPFFFSSDMNYFGSVGCGNWATILRSEADSLGGCSQPRCDDGASESGCFTELTANLTSYTVKMRAMYPDSKGCASAFIFSKYSFRDAYPLPSGINKGTTHVPAVLNWNSSYCGEGGQSRAVISIAWLSFFFF
;
A
#
# COMPACT_ATOMS: atom_id res chain seq x y z
N MET A 1 64.15 40.00 -19.78
CA MET A 1 62.81 39.65 -19.25
C MET A 1 62.28 38.49 -20.08
N GLY A 2 61.82 37.38 -19.50
CA GLY A 2 60.92 36.48 -20.26
C GLY A 2 61.09 34.96 -20.23
N PHE A 3 61.81 34.33 -19.29
CA PHE A 3 61.86 32.85 -19.22
C PHE A 3 61.31 32.22 -17.93
N HIS A 4 60.72 33.00 -17.03
CA HIS A 4 60.14 32.47 -15.77
C HIS A 4 58.63 32.18 -15.83
N LEU A 5 57.91 32.61 -16.88
CA LEU A 5 56.47 32.38 -17.01
C LEU A 5 56.03 30.92 -17.34
N PRO A 6 56.75 30.10 -18.12
CA PRO A 6 56.24 28.78 -18.51
C PRO A 6 56.35 27.76 -17.38
N LEU A 7 57.27 27.96 -16.43
CA LEU A 7 57.45 27.07 -15.28
C LEU A 7 56.32 27.20 -14.26
N TYR A 8 55.75 28.40 -14.12
CA TYR A 8 54.64 28.67 -13.20
C TYR A 8 53.32 28.05 -13.69
N PHE A 9 53.10 28.04 -15.01
CA PHE A 9 51.95 27.37 -15.62
C PHE A 9 51.98 25.85 -15.41
N LEU A 10 53.15 25.23 -15.48
CA LEU A 10 53.31 23.78 -15.24
C LEU A 10 53.04 23.38 -13.78
N PHE A 11 53.33 24.28 -12.82
CA PHE A 11 53.06 24.04 -11.39
C PHE A 11 51.58 24.22 -11.01
N LEU A 12 50.83 25.07 -11.72
CA LEU A 12 49.39 25.27 -11.49
C LEU A 12 48.52 24.07 -11.94
N PHE A 13 48.98 23.27 -12.90
CA PHE A 13 48.31 22.02 -13.31
C PHE A 13 48.52 20.86 -12.32
N LEU A 14 49.55 20.93 -11.46
CA LEU A 14 49.86 19.91 -10.45
C LEU A 14 49.04 20.06 -9.15
N LEU A 15 48.30 21.17 -9.00
CA LEU A 15 47.42 21.45 -7.85
C LEU A 15 45.95 21.15 -8.16
N CYS A 16 45.66 20.23 -9.08
CA CYS A 16 44.30 19.69 -9.20
C CYS A 16 44.01 18.93 -7.90
N PRO A 17 43.09 19.38 -7.02
CA PRO A 17 42.66 18.53 -5.93
C PRO A 17 42.09 17.28 -6.58
N ILE A 18 42.65 16.12 -6.25
CA ILE A 18 42.10 14.83 -6.63
C ILE A 18 40.70 14.85 -6.03
N LEU A 19 39.70 15.17 -6.86
CA LEU A 19 38.31 15.07 -6.47
C LEU A 19 38.08 13.57 -6.36
N GLN A 20 38.26 13.05 -5.14
CA GLN A 20 37.97 11.67 -4.85
C GLN A 20 36.48 11.52 -5.15
N ALA A 21 36.17 10.96 -6.31
CA ALA A 21 34.84 10.48 -6.60
C ALA A 21 34.54 9.51 -5.47
N ALA A 22 33.67 9.91 -4.54
CA ALA A 22 33.10 8.95 -3.63
C ALA A 22 32.45 7.90 -4.53
N GLU A 23 33.02 6.70 -4.57
CA GLU A 23 32.33 5.56 -5.15
C GLU A 23 30.98 5.52 -4.43
N PHE A 24 29.92 5.84 -5.17
CA PHE A 24 28.59 5.51 -4.72
C PHE A 24 28.51 3.99 -4.81
N GLN A 25 29.02 3.31 -3.79
CA GLN A 25 28.74 1.90 -3.62
C GLN A 25 27.23 1.80 -3.50
N GLU A 26 26.61 1.31 -4.56
CA GLU A 26 25.22 0.91 -4.52
C GLU A 26 25.09 -0.04 -3.33
N PRO A 27 24.23 0.26 -2.35
CA PRO A 27 24.08 -0.60 -1.21
C PRO A 27 23.70 -1.97 -1.74
N THR A 28 24.52 -2.97 -1.41
CA THR A 28 24.19 -4.35 -1.75
C THR A 28 23.02 -4.76 -0.88
N CYS A 29 21.82 -4.51 -1.37
CA CYS A 29 20.60 -4.93 -0.72
C CYS A 29 20.49 -6.43 -0.89
N GLY A 30 20.91 -7.13 0.17
CA GLY A 30 20.72 -8.57 0.28
C GLY A 30 19.24 -8.91 0.43
N LYS A 31 18.96 -10.20 0.64
CA LYS A 31 17.61 -10.66 0.95
C LYS A 31 17.21 -10.17 2.34
N GLU A 32 16.35 -9.17 2.41
CA GLU A 32 15.80 -8.68 3.67
C GLU A 32 14.64 -9.56 4.13
N VAL A 33 14.60 -9.85 5.43
CA VAL A 33 13.62 -10.74 6.06
C VAL A 33 13.11 -10.09 7.34
N CYS A 34 11.80 -10.18 7.57
CA CYS A 34 11.16 -9.80 8.82
C CYS A 34 10.26 -10.95 9.27
N GLY A 35 10.59 -11.56 10.42
CA GLY A 35 9.95 -12.78 10.87
C GLY A 35 10.07 -13.91 9.84
N ASN A 36 8.94 -14.42 9.36
CA ASN A 36 8.88 -15.46 8.32
C ASN A 36 8.67 -14.90 6.90
N ILE A 37 8.72 -13.58 6.71
CA ILE A 37 8.44 -12.93 5.44
C ILE A 37 9.72 -12.40 4.83
N THR A 38 9.99 -12.82 3.58
CA THR A 38 11.00 -12.17 2.73
C THR A 38 10.39 -10.90 2.14
N ILE A 39 11.08 -9.78 2.29
CA ILE A 39 10.62 -8.49 1.76
C ILE A 39 10.88 -8.45 0.24
N PRO A 40 9.84 -8.33 -0.60
CA PRO A 40 10.01 -8.29 -2.04
C PRO A 40 10.38 -6.89 -2.52
N SER A 41 11.22 -6.79 -3.55
CA SER A 41 11.36 -5.52 -4.30
C SER A 41 9.99 -5.07 -4.83
N PRO A 42 9.64 -3.78 -4.78
CA PRO A 42 10.50 -2.62 -4.46
C PRO A 42 10.56 -2.23 -2.97
N PHE A 43 10.05 -3.07 -2.07
CA PHE A 43 10.06 -2.81 -0.63
C PHE A 43 11.42 -3.14 0.00
N GLY A 44 11.70 -2.48 1.12
CA GLY A 44 12.91 -2.71 1.90
C GLY A 44 12.85 -2.15 3.32
N ILE A 45 13.63 -2.72 4.22
CA ILE A 45 13.75 -2.38 5.64
C ILE A 45 14.85 -1.33 5.84
N HIS A 46 16.04 -1.59 5.29
CA HIS A 46 17.17 -0.69 5.46
C HIS A 46 17.12 0.44 4.45
N SER A 47 17.68 1.58 4.87
CA SER A 47 17.85 2.74 4.00
C SER A 47 18.55 2.34 2.71
N ARG A 48 18.01 2.81 1.57
CA ARG A 48 18.45 2.53 0.20
C ARG A 48 18.14 1.11 -0.32
N CYS A 49 17.40 0.28 0.42
CA CYS A 49 16.90 -1.02 -0.07
C CYS A 49 15.44 -1.03 -0.50
N TYR A 50 14.78 0.12 -0.40
CA TYR A 50 13.50 0.39 -1.03
C TYR A 50 13.69 1.45 -2.14
N THR A 51 12.86 1.40 -3.18
CA THR A 51 13.01 2.34 -4.32
C THR A 51 12.55 3.76 -4.01
N GLN A 52 11.62 3.92 -3.07
CA GLN A 52 11.13 5.22 -2.62
C GLN A 52 10.60 5.15 -1.18
N PRO A 53 10.49 6.28 -0.45
CA PRO A 53 10.06 6.28 0.95
C PRO A 53 8.74 5.54 1.22
N SER A 54 7.78 5.56 0.29
CA SER A 54 6.51 4.83 0.44
C SER A 54 6.66 3.30 0.44
N PHE A 55 7.79 2.78 -0.04
CA PHE A 55 8.11 1.34 -0.03
C PHE A 55 8.97 0.92 1.18
N SER A 56 9.21 1.84 2.12
CA SER A 56 9.89 1.51 3.39
C SER A 56 9.04 0.55 4.23
N VAL A 57 9.69 -0.46 4.79
CA VAL A 57 9.09 -1.47 5.66
C VAL A 57 9.64 -1.32 7.07
N THR A 58 8.74 -1.29 8.05
CA THR A 58 9.09 -1.37 9.46
C THR A 58 8.88 -2.79 9.94
N CYS A 59 9.91 -3.40 10.54
CA CYS A 59 9.80 -4.70 11.17
C CYS A 59 9.51 -4.55 12.66
N ASN A 60 8.27 -4.80 13.08
CA ASN A 60 7.83 -4.60 14.46
C ASN A 60 7.70 -5.94 15.19
N GLN A 61 8.19 -5.98 16.43
CA GLN A 61 8.00 -7.12 17.32
C GLN A 61 6.54 -7.17 17.80
N THR A 62 5.87 -8.31 17.59
CA THR A 62 4.51 -8.57 18.07
C THR A 62 4.47 -9.79 18.97
N LEU A 63 3.31 -10.06 19.59
CA LEU A 63 3.10 -11.26 20.42
C LEU A 63 3.38 -12.56 19.65
N ASN A 64 3.24 -12.55 18.31
CA ASN A 64 3.43 -13.70 17.44
C ASN A 64 4.76 -13.64 16.67
N GLY A 65 5.72 -12.85 17.15
CA GLY A 65 7.02 -12.63 16.51
C GLY A 65 7.08 -11.35 15.68
N ASP A 66 8.19 -11.18 14.96
CA ASP A 66 8.43 -10.01 14.14
C ASP A 66 7.53 -10.00 12.90
N LYS A 67 6.93 -8.84 12.63
CA LYS A 67 5.99 -8.65 11.52
C LYS A 67 6.33 -7.41 10.70
N PRO A 68 6.32 -7.51 9.36
CA PRO A 68 6.56 -6.36 8.49
C PRO A 68 5.32 -5.49 8.34
N PHE A 69 5.52 -4.17 8.39
CA PHE A 69 4.48 -3.16 8.19
C PHE A 69 4.92 -2.14 7.15
N ILE A 70 3.98 -1.66 6.34
CA ILE A 70 4.16 -0.51 5.46
C ILE A 70 3.26 0.62 5.94
N ASN A 71 3.77 1.86 5.90
CA ASN A 71 2.97 3.03 6.23
C ASN A 71 2.44 3.66 4.94
N VAL A 72 1.11 3.70 4.81
CA VAL A 72 0.45 4.35 3.67
C VAL A 72 -0.41 5.49 4.20
N ASN A 73 0.08 6.72 4.02
CA ASN A 73 -0.58 7.95 4.50
C ASN A 73 -1.00 7.88 5.99
N GLY A 74 -0.11 7.39 6.85
CA GLY A 74 -0.36 7.29 8.29
C GLY A 74 -1.13 6.04 8.73
N ILE A 75 -1.42 5.12 7.82
CA ILE A 75 -2.02 3.81 8.13
C ILE A 75 -0.92 2.76 8.07
N ASP A 76 -0.64 2.10 9.20
CA ASP A 76 0.26 0.97 9.26
C ASP A 76 -0.46 -0.32 8.83
N LEU A 77 0.03 -0.94 7.77
CA LEU A 77 -0.57 -2.13 7.17
C LEU A 77 0.42 -3.29 7.29
N GLU A 78 0.01 -4.34 8.01
CA GLU A 78 0.80 -5.57 8.12
C GLU A 78 0.90 -6.23 6.73
N VAL A 79 2.12 -6.54 6.31
CA VAL A 79 2.38 -7.30 5.09
C VAL A 79 2.26 -8.78 5.42
N LEU A 80 1.45 -9.52 4.65
CA LEU A 80 1.21 -10.96 4.84
C LEU A 80 2.18 -11.83 4.01
N GLY A 81 3.09 -11.18 3.27
CA GLY A 81 4.30 -11.81 2.73
C GLY A 81 4.19 -12.47 1.36
N LYS A 82 3.03 -12.36 0.69
CA LYS A 82 2.87 -12.88 -0.67
C LYS A 82 2.84 -11.72 -1.67
N ALA A 83 3.93 -11.56 -2.43
CA ALA A 83 3.87 -10.85 -3.69
C ALA A 83 3.04 -11.73 -4.64
N ILE A 84 1.80 -11.31 -4.95
CA ILE A 84 0.91 -12.10 -5.81
C ILE A 84 1.32 -11.92 -7.27
N PHE A 85 1.73 -10.69 -7.60
CA PHE A 85 2.21 -10.27 -8.93
C PHE A 85 3.37 -9.30 -8.73
N SER A 86 4.07 -8.96 -9.83
CA SER A 86 5.22 -8.04 -9.81
C SER A 86 4.91 -6.66 -9.24
N ASN A 87 3.64 -6.25 -9.21
CA ASN A 87 3.18 -4.97 -8.70
C ASN A 87 2.04 -5.10 -7.66
N ALA A 88 1.99 -6.21 -6.91
CA ALA A 88 0.93 -6.50 -5.95
C ALA A 88 1.44 -7.19 -4.68
N ILE A 89 1.00 -6.71 -3.52
CA ILE A 89 1.34 -7.30 -2.21
C ILE A 89 0.09 -7.56 -1.40
N LEU A 90 0.07 -8.69 -0.69
CA LEU A 90 -1.02 -9.03 0.21
C LEU A 90 -0.79 -8.37 1.58
N ILE A 91 -1.80 -7.66 2.07
CA ILE A 91 -1.78 -6.96 3.36
C ILE A 91 -2.94 -7.40 4.25
N SER A 92 -2.77 -7.24 5.56
CA SER A 92 -3.86 -7.32 6.54
C SER A 92 -4.56 -5.97 6.60
N TYR A 93 -5.77 -5.88 6.04
CA TYR A 93 -6.49 -4.63 5.89
C TYR A 93 -7.63 -4.52 6.90
N PRO A 94 -7.77 -3.41 7.65
CA PRO A 94 -8.78 -3.28 8.69
C PRO A 94 -10.19 -3.21 8.11
N VAL A 95 -11.17 -3.74 8.85
CA VAL A 95 -12.59 -3.60 8.51
C VAL A 95 -13.18 -2.32 9.10
N THR A 96 -14.18 -1.75 8.42
CA THR A 96 -14.97 -0.62 8.92
C THR A 96 -16.25 -1.15 9.57
N TYR A 97 -16.58 -0.68 10.78
CA TYR A 97 -17.79 -1.09 11.50
C TYR A 97 -18.89 -0.03 11.47
N SER A 98 -20.14 -0.47 11.56
CA SER A 98 -21.30 0.40 11.76
C SER A 98 -21.35 0.93 13.19
N THR A 99 -22.07 2.04 13.40
CA THR A 99 -22.22 2.69 14.72
C THR A 99 -22.95 1.84 15.76
N ASN A 100 -23.67 0.81 15.34
CA ASN A 100 -24.39 -0.09 16.24
C ASN A 100 -23.50 -1.20 16.80
N CYS A 101 -22.22 -1.24 16.42
CA CYS A 101 -21.23 -2.12 17.03
C CYS A 101 -20.63 -1.40 18.25
N ASP A 102 -20.88 -1.91 19.46
CA ASP A 102 -20.41 -1.36 20.76
C ASP A 102 -18.88 -1.12 20.88
N ARG A 103 -18.12 -1.47 19.83
CA ARG A 103 -16.66 -1.47 19.84
C ARG A 103 -16.03 -0.27 19.12
N ILE A 104 -16.64 0.37 18.12
CA ILE A 104 -16.00 1.47 17.35
C ILE A 104 -17.04 2.43 16.74
N ASN A 105 -17.05 3.69 17.18
CA ASN A 105 -17.88 4.79 16.63
C ASN A 105 -17.26 5.40 15.34
N LYS A 106 -17.37 4.74 14.18
CA LYS A 106 -17.00 5.37 12.90
C LYS A 106 -18.00 5.03 11.77
N PRO A 107 -19.12 5.78 11.62
CA PRO A 107 -20.16 5.53 10.60
C PRO A 107 -19.64 5.58 9.15
N SER A 108 -18.51 6.26 8.96
CA SER A 108 -17.81 6.34 7.68
C SER A 108 -16.31 6.40 7.91
N VAL A 109 -15.56 5.63 7.13
CA VAL A 109 -14.10 5.71 7.08
C VAL A 109 -13.72 6.19 5.68
N ARG A 110 -12.95 7.28 5.63
CA ARG A 110 -12.31 7.74 4.40
C ARG A 110 -10.90 7.20 4.37
N VAL A 111 -10.57 6.53 3.28
CA VAL A 111 -9.23 6.00 3.02
C VAL A 111 -8.68 6.76 1.84
N ASN A 112 -7.53 7.41 2.03
CA ASN A 112 -6.88 8.20 1.00
C ASN A 112 -5.45 7.72 0.81
N LEU A 113 -5.19 7.06 -0.31
CA LEU A 113 -3.88 6.64 -0.79
C LEU A 113 -3.34 7.59 -1.87
N SER A 114 -4.06 8.69 -2.18
CA SER A 114 -3.60 9.70 -3.13
C SER A 114 -2.27 10.30 -2.66
N GLY A 115 -1.38 10.63 -3.60
CA GLY A 115 -0.02 11.05 -3.28
C GLY A 115 0.91 9.89 -2.88
N THR A 116 0.45 8.65 -2.99
CA THR A 116 1.28 7.44 -2.84
C THR A 116 1.24 6.63 -4.14
N PRO A 117 2.17 5.68 -4.37
CA PRO A 117 2.11 4.83 -5.57
C PRO A 117 0.98 3.80 -5.49
N PHE A 118 0.29 3.69 -4.35
CA PHE A 118 -0.56 2.56 -4.02
C PHE A 118 -2.02 2.76 -4.42
N PHE A 119 -2.66 1.66 -4.80
CA PHE A 119 -4.09 1.61 -5.10
C PHE A 119 -4.66 0.21 -4.87
N PHE A 120 -5.98 0.13 -4.69
CA PHE A 120 -6.70 -1.15 -4.75
C PHE A 120 -7.17 -1.41 -6.17
N SER A 121 -6.71 -2.50 -6.78
CA SER A 121 -7.17 -2.92 -8.12
C SER A 121 -8.56 -3.54 -8.07
N SER A 122 -9.43 -3.18 -9.02
CA SER A 122 -10.73 -3.83 -9.22
C SER A 122 -10.63 -5.29 -9.66
N ASP A 123 -9.51 -5.66 -10.27
CA ASP A 123 -9.29 -7.01 -10.78
C ASP A 123 -8.85 -7.97 -9.68
N MET A 124 -8.24 -7.44 -8.60
CA MET A 124 -7.64 -8.25 -7.52
C MET A 124 -8.39 -8.16 -6.20
N ASN A 125 -9.35 -7.24 -6.07
CA ASN A 125 -10.12 -7.05 -4.86
C ASN A 125 -11.63 -7.01 -5.09
N TYR A 126 -12.37 -7.36 -4.05
CA TYR A 126 -13.81 -7.20 -3.92
C TYR A 126 -14.14 -6.26 -2.77
N PHE A 127 -15.34 -5.68 -2.78
CA PHE A 127 -15.91 -4.99 -1.64
C PHE A 127 -16.93 -5.90 -0.96
N GLY A 128 -16.71 -6.19 0.31
CA GLY A 128 -17.55 -7.10 1.11
C GLY A 128 -18.18 -6.41 2.30
N SER A 129 -19.27 -6.99 2.78
CA SER A 129 -19.97 -6.56 3.99
C SER A 129 -20.51 -7.77 4.74
N VAL A 130 -20.45 -7.75 6.07
CA VAL A 130 -20.97 -8.80 6.96
C VAL A 130 -21.84 -8.20 8.05
N GLY A 131 -22.95 -8.84 8.36
CA GLY A 131 -23.87 -8.44 9.41
C GLY A 131 -25.30 -8.35 8.88
N CYS A 132 -26.13 -7.54 9.54
CA CYS A 132 -27.52 -7.35 9.18
C CYS A 132 -27.93 -5.89 9.39
N GLY A 133 -29.04 -5.49 8.78
CA GLY A 133 -29.67 -4.20 9.06
C GLY A 133 -29.17 -3.03 8.22
N ASN A 134 -28.10 -3.19 7.43
CA ASN A 134 -27.43 -2.07 6.77
C ASN A 134 -27.27 -2.25 5.24
N TRP A 135 -27.26 -1.12 4.54
CA TRP A 135 -26.74 -0.99 3.19
C TRP A 135 -25.32 -0.40 3.27
N ALA A 136 -24.32 -1.20 2.92
CA ALA A 136 -22.93 -0.76 2.86
C ALA A 136 -22.60 -0.29 1.44
N THR A 137 -22.28 0.99 1.27
CA THR A 137 -21.87 1.57 -0.01
C THR A 137 -20.38 1.87 0.01
N ILE A 138 -19.69 1.57 -1.09
CA ILE A 138 -18.36 2.07 -1.37
C ILE A 138 -18.45 3.20 -2.41
N LEU A 139 -17.84 4.34 -2.10
CA LEU A 139 -17.90 5.54 -2.92
C LEU A 139 -16.49 6.01 -3.25
N ARG A 140 -16.24 6.44 -4.49
CA ARG A 140 -15.00 7.15 -4.84
C ARG A 140 -15.04 8.58 -4.29
N SER A 141 -16.20 9.22 -4.42
CA SER A 141 -16.49 10.56 -3.93
C SER A 141 -17.95 10.61 -3.46
N GLU A 142 -18.35 11.70 -2.79
CA GLU A 142 -19.72 11.84 -2.28
C GLU A 142 -20.81 11.68 -3.37
N ALA A 143 -20.49 11.99 -4.63
CA ALA A 143 -21.39 11.87 -5.78
C ALA A 143 -21.18 10.60 -6.63
N ASP A 144 -20.09 9.84 -6.40
CA ASP A 144 -19.70 8.69 -7.22
C ASP A 144 -19.75 7.40 -6.40
N SER A 145 -20.88 6.70 -6.49
CA SER A 145 -21.10 5.39 -5.87
C SER A 145 -20.60 4.28 -6.77
N LEU A 146 -19.66 3.49 -6.28
CA LEU A 146 -19.01 2.43 -7.06
C LEU A 146 -19.72 1.07 -6.95
N GLY A 147 -20.59 0.94 -5.95
CA GLY A 147 -21.33 -0.28 -5.66
C GLY A 147 -21.70 -0.36 -4.19
N GLY A 148 -22.40 -1.43 -3.82
CA GLY A 148 -22.79 -1.64 -2.44
C GLY A 148 -23.31 -3.03 -2.18
N CYS A 149 -23.73 -3.21 -0.94
CA CYS A 149 -23.97 -4.50 -0.34
C CYS A 149 -25.21 -4.40 0.55
N SER A 150 -26.32 -5.02 0.13
CA SER A 150 -27.54 -5.12 0.94
C SER A 150 -27.41 -6.24 1.94
N GLN A 151 -27.49 -5.91 3.22
CA GLN A 151 -27.60 -6.90 4.27
C GLN A 151 -29.08 -7.21 4.57
N PRO A 152 -29.40 -8.45 4.99
CA PRO A 152 -30.76 -8.80 5.37
C PRO A 152 -31.18 -8.09 6.67
N ARG A 153 -32.47 -8.18 7.00
CA ARG A 153 -33.02 -7.76 8.29
C ARG A 153 -32.48 -8.64 9.43
N CYS A 154 -32.37 -8.09 10.64
CA CYS A 154 -31.84 -8.79 11.81
C CYS A 154 -32.91 -9.60 12.57
N ASP A 155 -33.70 -10.41 11.87
CA ASP A 155 -34.73 -11.22 12.51
C ASP A 155 -34.11 -12.49 13.14
N ASP A 156 -34.69 -12.99 14.24
CA ASP A 156 -34.21 -14.16 14.99
C ASP A 156 -34.21 -15.41 14.09
N GLY A 157 -33.05 -15.75 13.52
CA GLY A 157 -32.87 -16.87 12.59
C GLY A 157 -32.20 -16.51 11.26
N ALA A 158 -32.07 -15.22 10.93
CA ALA A 158 -31.21 -14.80 9.84
C ALA A 158 -29.74 -15.05 10.23
N SER A 159 -29.14 -16.10 9.68
CA SER A 159 -27.69 -16.32 9.76
C SER A 159 -26.98 -15.02 9.38
N GLU A 160 -25.95 -14.62 10.13
CA GLU A 160 -25.13 -13.45 9.83
C GLU A 160 -24.66 -13.54 8.37
N SER A 161 -25.38 -12.85 7.49
CA SER A 161 -25.23 -13.02 6.05
C SER A 161 -24.24 -11.97 5.58
N GLY A 162 -23.27 -12.42 4.79
CA GLY A 162 -22.42 -11.51 4.05
C GLY A 162 -22.96 -11.27 2.65
N CYS A 163 -22.45 -10.22 2.05
CA CYS A 163 -22.48 -10.04 0.61
C CYS A 163 -21.13 -9.48 0.17
N PHE A 164 -20.89 -9.53 -1.12
CA PHE A 164 -19.83 -8.76 -1.75
C PHE A 164 -20.27 -8.28 -3.12
N THR A 165 -19.56 -7.30 -3.65
CA THR A 165 -19.69 -6.80 -5.01
C THR A 165 -18.31 -6.60 -5.60
N GLU A 166 -18.27 -6.65 -6.93
CA GLU A 166 -17.07 -6.28 -7.68
C GLU A 166 -16.82 -4.77 -7.56
N LEU A 167 -15.54 -4.41 -7.53
CA LEU A 167 -15.15 -3.01 -7.66
C LEU A 167 -15.21 -2.64 -9.14
N THR A 168 -15.81 -1.50 -9.45
CA THR A 168 -15.98 -1.04 -10.84
C THR A 168 -14.76 -0.28 -11.38
N ALA A 169 -13.77 -0.01 -10.54
CA ALA A 169 -12.55 0.69 -10.91
C ALA A 169 -11.45 0.59 -9.84
N ASN A 170 -10.23 0.94 -10.24
CA ASN A 170 -9.10 1.10 -9.32
C ASN A 170 -9.31 2.29 -8.37
N LEU A 171 -8.91 2.10 -7.10
CA LEU A 171 -9.15 3.05 -6.02
C LEU A 171 -7.85 3.53 -5.39
N THR A 172 -7.57 4.82 -5.55
CA THR A 172 -6.57 5.57 -4.76
C THR A 172 -7.21 6.31 -3.59
N SER A 173 -8.52 6.51 -3.60
CA SER A 173 -9.28 7.11 -2.51
C SER A 173 -10.71 6.58 -2.55
N TYR A 174 -11.27 6.28 -1.39
CA TYR A 174 -12.66 5.88 -1.26
C TYR A 174 -13.22 6.17 0.13
N THR A 175 -14.55 6.18 0.20
CA THR A 175 -15.31 6.28 1.45
C THR A 175 -16.23 5.08 1.54
N VAL A 176 -16.31 4.47 2.72
CA VAL A 176 -17.35 3.50 3.03
C VAL A 176 -18.45 4.20 3.82
N LYS A 177 -19.71 4.04 3.41
CA LYS A 177 -20.87 4.53 4.15
C LYS A 177 -21.79 3.37 4.48
N MET A 178 -22.21 3.30 5.73
CA MET A 178 -23.20 2.32 6.18
C MET A 178 -24.49 3.06 6.51
N ARG A 179 -25.57 2.72 5.80
CA ARG A 179 -26.90 3.27 6.04
C ARG A 179 -27.77 2.18 6.67
N ALA A 180 -28.41 2.46 7.78
CA ALA A 180 -29.44 1.58 8.32
C ALA A 180 -30.58 1.45 7.30
N MET A 181 -30.84 0.23 6.86
CA MET A 181 -31.96 -0.08 5.95
C MET A 181 -33.24 -0.37 6.73
N TYR A 182 -33.10 -0.89 7.96
CA TYR A 182 -34.19 -1.23 8.86
C TYR A 182 -33.98 -0.51 10.21
N PRO A 183 -34.60 0.67 10.43
CA PRO A 183 -34.36 1.49 11.63
C PRO A 183 -34.71 0.80 12.95
N ASP A 184 -35.66 -0.12 12.91
CA ASP A 184 -36.17 -0.96 13.99
C ASP A 184 -35.31 -2.20 14.27
N SER A 185 -34.39 -2.53 13.37
CA SER A 185 -33.58 -3.76 13.40
C SER A 185 -32.09 -3.39 13.32
N LYS A 186 -31.54 -3.00 14.48
CA LYS A 186 -30.15 -2.53 14.60
C LYS A 186 -29.19 -3.70 14.85
N GLY A 187 -28.55 -4.16 13.79
CA GLY A 187 -27.44 -5.12 13.86
C GLY A 187 -26.08 -4.45 13.79
N CYS A 188 -25.09 -5.11 14.41
CA CYS A 188 -23.68 -4.81 14.13
C CYS A 188 -23.36 -5.29 12.71
N ALA A 189 -22.68 -4.43 11.96
CA ALA A 189 -22.27 -4.71 10.60
C ALA A 189 -20.86 -4.19 10.37
N SER A 190 -20.14 -4.82 9.45
CA SER A 190 -18.84 -4.37 8.98
C SER A 190 -18.74 -4.40 7.46
N ALA A 191 -17.83 -3.62 6.90
CA ALA A 191 -17.54 -3.56 5.47
C ALA A 191 -16.05 -3.37 5.22
N PHE A 192 -15.55 -3.92 4.12
CA PHE A 192 -14.10 -4.03 3.87
C PHE A 192 -13.78 -4.29 2.39
N ILE A 193 -12.56 -3.97 1.98
CA ILE A 193 -11.96 -4.44 0.73
C ILE A 193 -11.19 -5.72 1.04
N PHE A 194 -11.36 -6.77 0.23
CA PHE A 194 -10.65 -8.03 0.41
C PHE A 194 -10.16 -8.64 -0.91
N SER A 195 -9.14 -9.47 -0.81
CA SER A 195 -8.47 -10.12 -1.94
C SER A 195 -9.31 -11.24 -2.55
N LYS A 196 -9.44 -11.24 -3.88
CA LYS A 196 -10.07 -12.35 -4.63
C LYS A 196 -9.33 -13.67 -4.49
N TYR A 197 -8.02 -13.63 -4.17
CA TYR A 197 -7.15 -14.80 -4.13
C TYR A 197 -7.03 -15.43 -2.75
N SER A 198 -7.55 -14.77 -1.72
CA SER A 198 -7.43 -15.25 -0.34
C SER A 198 -8.53 -16.24 0.06
N PHE A 199 -9.56 -16.39 -0.77
CA PHE A 199 -10.73 -17.20 -0.46
C PHE A 199 -11.17 -18.02 -1.68
N ARG A 200 -11.56 -19.29 -1.45
CA ARG A 200 -11.94 -20.23 -2.51
C ARG A 200 -13.31 -19.97 -3.13
N ASP A 201 -14.24 -19.42 -2.35
CA ASP A 201 -15.62 -19.17 -2.75
C ASP A 201 -15.95 -17.70 -2.53
N ALA A 202 -16.25 -16.95 -3.59
CA ALA A 202 -16.63 -15.56 -3.44
C ALA A 202 -18.12 -15.39 -3.11
N TYR A 203 -19.01 -16.28 -3.58
CA TYR A 203 -20.47 -16.11 -3.51
C TYR A 203 -21.16 -17.14 -2.62
N PRO A 204 -21.99 -16.74 -1.63
CA PRO A 204 -22.47 -15.38 -1.30
C PRO A 204 -21.52 -14.49 -0.47
N LEU A 205 -20.57 -15.06 0.27
CA LEU A 205 -19.39 -14.41 0.89
C LEU A 205 -18.41 -15.54 1.25
N PRO A 206 -17.08 -15.34 1.15
CA PRO A 206 -16.12 -16.31 1.65
C PRO A 206 -16.38 -16.86 3.06
N SER A 207 -16.23 -18.19 3.20
CA SER A 207 -16.18 -18.84 4.51
C SER A 207 -14.97 -18.35 5.31
N GLY A 208 -15.16 -18.10 6.61
CA GLY A 208 -14.12 -17.62 7.53
C GLY A 208 -14.20 -16.13 7.87
N ILE A 209 -15.00 -15.34 7.17
CA ILE A 209 -15.28 -13.94 7.54
C ILE A 209 -16.61 -13.87 8.30
N ASN A 210 -16.62 -13.20 9.46
CA ASN A 210 -17.78 -13.03 10.33
C ASN A 210 -17.75 -11.66 11.04
N LYS A 211 -18.78 -11.33 11.85
CA LYS A 211 -18.86 -10.04 12.57
C LYS A 211 -17.66 -9.71 13.47
N GLY A 212 -16.97 -10.72 13.99
CA GLY A 212 -15.80 -10.58 14.86
C GLY A 212 -14.51 -10.35 14.10
N THR A 213 -14.52 -10.46 12.76
CA THR A 213 -13.34 -10.27 11.93
C THR A 213 -12.94 -8.81 11.96
N THR A 214 -11.72 -8.51 12.43
CA THR A 214 -11.21 -7.14 12.53
C THR A 214 -10.35 -6.72 11.34
N HIS A 215 -9.71 -7.68 10.68
CA HIS A 215 -8.88 -7.48 9.50
C HIS A 215 -9.13 -8.60 8.49
N VAL A 216 -9.01 -8.26 7.21
CA VAL A 216 -9.14 -9.19 6.10
C VAL A 216 -7.94 -9.06 5.16
N PRO A 217 -7.49 -10.15 4.51
CA PRO A 217 -6.46 -10.05 3.49
C PRO A 217 -6.95 -9.20 2.31
N ALA A 218 -6.18 -8.19 1.90
CA ALA A 218 -6.43 -7.36 0.72
C ALA A 218 -5.18 -7.24 -0.14
N VAL A 219 -5.35 -7.01 -1.44
CA VAL A 219 -4.24 -6.81 -2.37
C VAL A 219 -4.03 -5.33 -2.58
N LEU A 220 -2.85 -4.84 -2.20
CA LEU A 220 -2.40 -3.48 -2.49
C LEU A 220 -1.49 -3.53 -3.71
N ASN A 221 -1.88 -2.79 -4.75
CA ASN A 221 -1.09 -2.63 -5.96
C ASN A 221 -0.29 -1.34 -5.92
N TRP A 222 0.77 -1.25 -6.74
CA TRP A 222 1.49 0.00 -6.94
C TRP A 222 1.78 0.27 -8.42
N ASN A 223 1.94 1.56 -8.75
CA ASN A 223 2.46 1.97 -10.04
C ASN A 223 3.98 2.11 -9.99
N SER A 224 4.70 1.30 -10.77
CA SER A 224 6.17 1.31 -10.84
C SER A 224 6.74 2.60 -11.45
N SER A 225 5.95 3.37 -12.20
CA SER A 225 6.37 4.65 -12.78
C SER A 225 6.04 5.86 -11.90
N TYR A 226 5.64 5.65 -10.64
CA TYR A 226 5.28 6.73 -9.74
C TYR A 226 6.53 7.44 -9.22
N CYS A 227 6.74 8.71 -9.60
CA CYS A 227 7.92 9.49 -9.21
C CYS A 227 7.70 10.38 -7.96
N GLY A 228 6.52 10.31 -7.31
CA GLY A 228 6.14 11.22 -6.23
C GLY A 228 5.81 12.64 -6.69
N GLU A 229 5.00 13.36 -5.90
CA GLU A 229 4.96 14.82 -5.98
C GLU A 229 6.04 15.38 -5.05
N GLY A 230 7.14 15.89 -5.61
CA GLY A 230 8.17 16.59 -4.85
C GLY A 230 9.38 15.74 -4.47
N GLY A 231 10.11 15.25 -5.47
CA GLY A 231 11.52 14.91 -5.35
C GLY A 231 12.14 15.12 -6.71
N GLN A 232 12.93 16.17 -6.88
CA GLN A 232 13.77 16.31 -8.07
C GLN A 232 14.54 15.01 -8.24
N SER A 233 14.14 14.21 -9.22
CA SER A 233 15.01 13.21 -9.82
C SER A 233 16.20 14.01 -10.35
N ARG A 234 17.28 14.05 -9.57
CA ARG A 234 18.60 14.26 -10.15
C ARG A 234 18.78 13.08 -11.09
N ALA A 235 18.45 13.31 -12.35
CA ALA A 235 18.95 12.50 -13.43
C ALA A 235 20.47 12.53 -13.28
N VAL A 236 21.03 11.49 -12.68
CA VAL A 236 22.47 11.23 -12.77
C VAL A 236 22.65 10.80 -14.21
N ILE A 237 22.86 11.78 -15.09
CA ILE A 237 23.45 11.53 -16.39
C ILE A 237 24.82 10.94 -16.07
N SER A 238 24.94 9.61 -16.22
CA SER A 238 26.24 8.96 -16.21
C SER A 238 27.01 9.49 -17.43
N ILE A 239 27.95 10.41 -17.20
CA ILE A 239 28.86 10.96 -18.23
C ILE A 239 29.94 9.90 -18.61
N ALA A 240 29.71 8.61 -18.35
CA ALA A 240 30.65 7.54 -18.69
C ALA A 240 30.80 7.28 -20.21
N TRP A 241 30.03 7.96 -21.07
CA TRP A 241 30.03 7.71 -22.52
C TRP A 241 30.69 8.80 -23.38
N LEU A 242 31.43 9.76 -22.80
CA LEU A 242 32.09 10.82 -23.59
C LEU A 242 33.62 10.70 -23.72
N SER A 243 34.23 9.59 -23.30
CA SER A 243 35.70 9.39 -23.44
C SER A 243 36.12 8.54 -24.64
N PHE A 244 35.22 8.21 -25.57
CA PHE A 244 35.52 7.39 -26.75
C PHE A 244 35.54 8.18 -28.07
N PHE A 245 36.10 9.38 -28.10
CA PHE A 245 36.48 10.13 -29.31
C PHE A 245 37.48 11.20 -28.81
N PHE A 246 38.78 11.23 -29.08
CA PHE A 246 39.60 10.85 -30.23
C PHE A 246 41.03 10.49 -29.74
N PHE A 247 41.61 9.46 -30.36
CA PHE A 247 43.07 9.35 -30.59
C PHE A 247 43.45 10.24 -31.77
#